data_AF-A0A420FAA0-F1
#
_entry.id   AF-A0A420FAA0-F1
#
_cell.length_a   1.000
_cell.length_b   1.000
_cell.length_c   1.000
_cell.angle_alpha   90.00
_cell.angle_beta   90.00
_cell.angle_gamma   90.00
#
_symmetry.space_group_name_H-M   'P 1'
#
loop_
_entity.id
_entity.type
_entity.pdbx_description
1 polymer ?
#
loop_
_entity_poly.entity_id
_entity_poly.type
_entity_poly.pdbx_seq_one_letter_code
_entity_poly.pdbx_strand_id
1 'polypeptide(L)'
;MPLSPPVSRQLRHRRAIRAEAYERADGLWDVEACLTDEKPRDVVLASGVRPNGQPIHELWLRITIDRKLNVVDAEASSDWVPYPGLCQASNPAYRALIGLNLFNNFRRDAARLLAGTAGCTHLTELCALLPTAAIQAFAGDVWNTNGGTPGAATSSGNDSSQSTDEHSNDKPPFQLGRCHALRFDGEAVQQFYPRWYGRAPYTADRTASSGNAAARQTGEGGNASGMNGSGNDVQSNSQTEGNHA
;
A
#
# COMPACT_ATOMS: atom_id res chain seq x y z
N MET A 1 15.41 -6.35 -20.30
CA MET A 1 15.28 -5.72 -18.97
C MET A 1 16.46 -4.79 -18.78
N PRO A 2 16.27 -3.54 -18.37
CA PRO A 2 17.36 -2.61 -18.05
C PRO A 2 17.91 -2.90 -16.64
N LEU A 3 18.36 -4.13 -16.41
CA LEU A 3 19.09 -4.56 -15.21
C LEU A 3 20.39 -5.21 -15.66
N SER A 4 21.40 -5.27 -14.79
CA SER A 4 22.62 -6.01 -15.07
C SER A 4 22.31 -7.50 -15.35
N PRO A 5 23.15 -8.18 -16.16
CA PRO A 5 22.97 -9.60 -16.43
C PRO A 5 22.96 -10.41 -15.11
N PRO A 6 21.92 -11.22 -14.85
CA PRO A 6 21.87 -12.05 -13.66
C PRO A 6 22.81 -13.27 -13.79
N VAL A 7 23.17 -13.86 -12.66
CA VAL A 7 23.72 -15.23 -12.62
C VAL A 7 22.67 -16.25 -13.08
N SER A 8 23.11 -17.47 -13.41
CA SER A 8 22.22 -18.57 -13.78
C SER A 8 21.15 -18.82 -12.71
N ARG A 9 19.89 -18.96 -13.12
CA ARG A 9 18.73 -19.09 -12.23
C ARG A 9 17.55 -19.75 -12.93
N GLN A 10 16.60 -20.27 -12.15
CA GLN A 10 15.35 -20.86 -12.65
C GLN A 10 14.15 -20.08 -12.12
N LEU A 11 13.12 -19.90 -12.96
CA LEU A 11 11.84 -19.37 -12.49
C LEU A 11 11.19 -20.38 -11.53
N ARG A 12 10.77 -19.93 -10.35
CA ARG A 12 10.11 -20.78 -9.35
C ARG A 12 8.68 -20.36 -9.04
N HIS A 13 8.40 -19.07 -9.21
CA HIS A 13 7.13 -18.45 -8.92
C HIS A 13 7.02 -17.15 -9.71
N ARG A 14 5.82 -16.83 -10.16
CA ARG A 14 5.48 -15.55 -10.75
C ARG A 14 4.30 -14.99 -9.96
N ARG A 15 4.47 -13.78 -9.46
CA ARG A 15 3.37 -12.95 -8.97
C ARG A 15 3.23 -11.76 -9.91
N ALA A 16 2.00 -11.45 -10.27
CA ALA A 16 1.66 -10.19 -10.89
C ALA A 16 0.61 -9.48 -10.05
N ILE A 17 0.77 -8.17 -9.88
CA ILE A 17 -0.25 -7.33 -9.29
C ILE A 17 -0.56 -6.20 -10.27
N ARG A 18 -1.83 -6.06 -10.62
CA ARG A 18 -2.35 -5.00 -11.49
C ARG A 18 -3.29 -4.13 -10.67
N ALA A 19 -3.27 -2.82 -10.93
CA ALA A 19 -4.30 -1.92 -10.43
C ALA A 19 -4.76 -0.99 -11.53
N GLU A 20 -6.07 -0.79 -11.60
CA GLU A 20 -6.76 0.05 -12.56
C GLU A 20 -7.65 1.02 -11.79
N ALA A 21 -7.70 2.28 -12.24
CA ALA A 21 -8.50 3.32 -11.61
C ALA A 21 -9.49 3.88 -12.64
N TYR A 22 -10.74 4.08 -12.21
CA TYR A 22 -11.85 4.48 -13.06
C TYR A 22 -12.61 5.63 -12.40
N GLU A 23 -12.82 6.72 -13.14
CA GLU A 23 -13.80 7.74 -12.75
C GLU A 23 -15.21 7.23 -13.06
N ARG A 24 -16.12 7.37 -12.09
CA ARG A 24 -17.53 6.98 -12.23
C ARG A 24 -18.38 8.19 -12.63
N ALA A 25 -19.52 7.90 -13.24
CA ALA A 25 -20.50 8.91 -13.63
C ALA A 25 -21.11 9.70 -12.45
N ASP A 26 -21.05 9.15 -11.22
CA ASP A 26 -21.50 9.82 -9.99
C ASP A 26 -20.40 10.66 -9.31
N GLY A 27 -19.23 10.80 -9.94
CA GLY A 27 -18.10 11.58 -9.43
C GLY A 27 -17.27 10.87 -8.35
N LEU A 28 -17.58 9.62 -8.04
CA LEU A 28 -16.71 8.73 -7.25
C LEU A 28 -15.68 8.06 -8.17
N TRP A 29 -14.71 7.36 -7.57
CA TRP A 29 -13.67 6.65 -8.29
C TRP A 29 -13.58 5.21 -7.80
N ASP A 30 -13.47 4.26 -8.72
CA ASP A 30 -13.16 2.87 -8.38
C ASP A 30 -11.67 2.61 -8.61
N VAL A 31 -11.03 1.92 -7.66
CA VAL A 31 -9.69 1.36 -7.83
C VAL A 31 -9.79 -0.15 -7.68
N GLU A 32 -9.57 -0.86 -8.78
CA GLU A 32 -9.61 -2.31 -8.85
C GLU A 32 -8.18 -2.85 -8.86
N ALA A 33 -7.84 -3.71 -7.91
CA ALA A 33 -6.55 -4.37 -7.83
C ALA A 33 -6.73 -5.89 -7.93
N CYS A 34 -5.84 -6.53 -8.71
CA CYS A 34 -5.83 -7.97 -8.93
C CYS A 34 -4.44 -8.52 -8.61
N LEU A 35 -4.37 -9.56 -7.79
CA LEU A 35 -3.15 -10.36 -7.57
C LEU A 35 -3.31 -11.71 -8.25
N THR A 36 -2.35 -12.07 -9.10
CA THR A 36 -2.23 -13.42 -9.65
C THR A 36 -0.93 -14.08 -9.21
N ASP A 37 -1.03 -15.33 -8.77
CA ASP A 37 0.11 -16.16 -8.41
C ASP A 37 0.16 -17.41 -9.30
N GLU A 38 1.29 -17.63 -9.98
CA GLU A 38 1.51 -18.76 -10.87
C GLU A 38 2.82 -19.47 -10.53
N LYS A 39 2.92 -20.74 -10.95
CA LYS A 39 4.18 -21.51 -10.95
C LYS A 39 4.45 -22.05 -12.35
N PRO A 40 5.73 -22.13 -12.77
CA PRO A 40 6.10 -22.59 -14.12
C PRO A 40 6.09 -24.12 -14.24
N ARG A 41 5.18 -24.77 -13.52
CA ARG A 41 5.02 -26.22 -13.41
C ARG A 41 3.66 -26.53 -12.80
N ASP A 42 3.23 -27.77 -12.97
CA ASP A 42 2.06 -28.29 -12.28
C ASP A 42 2.29 -28.26 -10.76
N VAL A 43 1.22 -27.98 -10.03
CA VAL A 43 1.22 -27.85 -8.57
C VAL A 43 0.15 -28.76 -7.99
N VAL A 44 0.56 -29.72 -7.17
CA VAL A 44 -0.39 -30.51 -6.40
C VAL A 44 -0.89 -29.65 -5.24
N LEU A 45 -2.19 -29.38 -5.21
CA LEU A 45 -2.91 -28.69 -4.14
C LEU A 45 -3.88 -29.66 -3.47
N ALA A 46 -4.40 -29.29 -2.31
CA ALA A 46 -5.45 -30.07 -1.63
C ALA A 46 -6.72 -30.23 -2.48
N SER A 47 -7.00 -29.25 -3.36
CA SER A 47 -8.11 -29.25 -4.30
C SER A 47 -7.82 -29.98 -5.63
N GLY A 48 -6.64 -30.57 -5.79
CA GLY A 48 -6.20 -31.26 -7.01
C GLY A 48 -4.98 -30.62 -7.67
N VAL A 49 -4.64 -31.12 -8.85
CA VAL A 49 -3.50 -30.59 -9.63
C VAL A 49 -3.92 -29.28 -10.30
N ARG A 50 -3.15 -28.22 -10.06
CA ARG A 50 -3.17 -26.97 -10.81
C ARG A 50 -2.16 -27.06 -11.95
N PRO A 51 -2.61 -27.06 -13.22
CA PRO A 51 -1.70 -27.12 -14.36
C PRO A 51 -0.79 -25.90 -14.45
N ASN A 52 0.39 -26.08 -15.05
CA ASN A 52 1.30 -25.00 -15.43
C ASN A 52 0.57 -23.92 -16.24
N GLY A 53 0.79 -22.65 -15.87
CA GLY A 53 0.17 -21.50 -16.50
C GLY A 53 -1.23 -21.15 -16.01
N GLN A 54 -1.83 -21.94 -15.10
CA GLN A 54 -3.05 -21.54 -14.39
C GLN A 54 -2.72 -20.85 -13.05
N PRO A 55 -3.49 -19.82 -12.66
CA PRO A 55 -3.32 -19.18 -11.37
C PRO A 55 -3.59 -20.15 -10.19
N ILE A 56 -2.71 -20.10 -9.21
CA ILE A 56 -2.93 -20.65 -7.86
C ILE A 56 -3.83 -19.69 -7.07
N HIS A 57 -3.55 -18.39 -7.20
CA HIS A 57 -4.36 -17.31 -6.67
C HIS A 57 -4.75 -16.37 -7.80
N GLU A 58 -5.99 -15.92 -7.81
CA GLU A 58 -6.48 -14.78 -8.58
C GLU A 58 -7.49 -14.07 -7.70
N LEU A 59 -7.05 -12.98 -7.09
CA LEU A 59 -7.75 -12.31 -6.01
C LEU A 59 -7.96 -10.86 -6.39
N TRP A 60 -9.17 -10.38 -6.18
CA TRP A 60 -9.60 -9.05 -6.56
C TRP A 60 -9.98 -8.25 -5.32
N LEU A 61 -9.60 -6.98 -5.32
CA LEU A 61 -10.04 -5.99 -4.35
C LEU A 61 -10.43 -4.73 -5.11
N ARG A 62 -11.70 -4.34 -5.02
CA ARG A 62 -12.20 -3.04 -5.46
C ARG A 62 -12.45 -2.17 -4.25
N ILE A 63 -11.98 -0.93 -4.31
CA ILE A 63 -12.44 0.14 -3.41
C ILE A 63 -13.08 1.25 -4.24
N THR A 64 -14.14 1.83 -3.71
CA THR A 64 -14.71 3.09 -4.22
C THR A 64 -14.26 4.21 -3.30
N ILE A 65 -13.75 5.30 -3.86
CA ILE A 65 -13.29 6.47 -3.11
C ILE A 65 -13.97 7.76 -3.55
N ASP A 66 -14.11 8.69 -2.60
CA ASP A 66 -14.47 10.07 -2.89
C ASP A 66 -13.25 10.90 -3.33
N ARG A 67 -13.48 12.16 -3.73
CA ARG A 67 -12.39 13.07 -4.13
C ARG A 67 -11.43 13.47 -3.00
N LYS A 68 -11.77 13.16 -1.75
CA LYS A 68 -10.91 13.35 -0.57
C LYS A 68 -10.13 12.08 -0.22
N LEU A 69 -10.20 11.05 -1.08
CA LEU A 69 -9.59 9.74 -0.91
C LEU A 69 -10.14 8.92 0.27
N ASN A 70 -11.36 9.20 0.73
CA ASN A 70 -12.04 8.34 1.68
C ASN A 70 -12.64 7.15 0.95
N VAL A 71 -12.47 5.94 1.50
CA VAL A 71 -13.12 4.73 1.02
C VAL A 71 -14.59 4.76 1.41
N VAL A 72 -15.47 4.79 0.42
CA VAL A 72 -16.94 4.80 0.60
C VAL A 72 -17.56 3.43 0.35
N ASP A 73 -16.89 2.56 -0.41
CA ASP A 73 -17.27 1.15 -0.54
C ASP A 73 -16.03 0.26 -0.78
N ALA A 74 -16.16 -1.03 -0.48
CA ALA A 74 -15.12 -2.01 -0.71
C ALA A 74 -15.70 -3.41 -0.95
N GLU A 75 -15.13 -4.11 -1.92
CA GLU A 75 -15.53 -5.46 -2.32
C GLU A 75 -14.30 -6.31 -2.65
N ALA A 76 -14.33 -7.57 -2.24
CA ALA A 76 -13.26 -8.53 -2.52
C ALA A 76 -13.83 -9.77 -3.20
N SER A 77 -13.10 -10.30 -4.18
CA SER A 77 -13.35 -11.62 -4.79
C SER A 77 -12.11 -12.49 -4.75
N SER A 78 -12.33 -13.80 -4.73
CA SER A 78 -11.26 -14.80 -4.74
C SER A 78 -11.63 -15.89 -5.73
N ASP A 79 -11.17 -15.76 -6.97
CA ASP A 79 -11.63 -16.55 -8.12
C ASP A 79 -10.82 -17.84 -8.24
N TRP A 80 -9.50 -17.72 -8.23
CA TRP A 80 -8.58 -18.87 -8.12
C TRP A 80 -8.03 -18.94 -6.71
N VAL A 81 -8.18 -20.11 -6.07
CA VAL A 81 -7.73 -20.35 -4.69
C VAL A 81 -7.29 -21.81 -4.49
N PRO A 82 -6.40 -22.07 -3.52
CA PRO A 82 -6.02 -23.44 -3.14
C PRO A 82 -7.12 -24.20 -2.38
N TYR A 83 -7.97 -23.49 -1.63
CA TYR A 83 -9.05 -24.07 -0.80
C TYR A 83 -10.41 -23.44 -1.16
N PRO A 84 -11.09 -23.96 -2.21
CA PRO A 84 -12.38 -23.44 -2.66
C PRO A 84 -13.43 -23.45 -1.54
N GLY A 85 -14.21 -22.37 -1.45
CA GLY A 85 -15.21 -22.13 -0.41
C GLY A 85 -14.65 -21.60 0.91
N LEU A 86 -13.40 -21.95 1.26
CA LEU A 86 -12.77 -21.52 2.51
C LEU A 86 -11.98 -20.23 2.36
N CYS A 87 -11.22 -20.06 1.28
CA CYS A 87 -10.48 -18.82 1.03
C CYS A 87 -11.41 -17.63 0.77
N GLN A 88 -12.57 -17.87 0.16
CA GLN A 88 -13.59 -16.86 -0.10
C GLN A 88 -14.27 -16.35 1.17
N ALA A 89 -14.22 -17.12 2.28
CA ALA A 89 -14.93 -16.78 3.50
C ALA A 89 -14.44 -15.46 4.15
N SER A 90 -13.21 -15.03 3.85
CA SER A 90 -12.68 -13.75 4.32
C SER A 90 -13.04 -12.56 3.42
N ASN A 91 -13.59 -12.77 2.21
CA ASN A 91 -13.92 -11.68 1.29
C ASN A 91 -14.80 -10.58 1.93
N PRO A 92 -15.86 -10.91 2.70
CA PRO A 92 -16.68 -9.87 3.35
C PRO A 92 -15.92 -9.02 4.39
N ALA A 93 -14.83 -9.52 4.96
CA ALA A 93 -14.04 -8.78 5.95
C ALA A 93 -13.41 -7.51 5.38
N TYR A 94 -13.17 -7.45 4.07
CA TYR A 94 -12.58 -6.29 3.40
C TYR A 94 -13.51 -5.07 3.36
N ARG A 95 -14.80 -5.23 3.70
CA ARG A 95 -15.68 -4.09 3.99
C ARG A 95 -15.19 -3.23 5.15
N ALA A 96 -14.32 -3.75 6.02
CA ALA A 96 -13.67 -2.97 7.08
C ALA A 96 -12.78 -1.82 6.56
N LEU A 97 -12.48 -1.78 5.26
CA LEU A 97 -11.77 -0.66 4.63
C LEU A 97 -12.64 0.60 4.49
N ILE A 98 -13.97 0.46 4.53
CA ILE A 98 -14.91 1.59 4.43
C ILE A 98 -14.69 2.55 5.60
N GLY A 99 -14.56 3.83 5.28
CA GLY A 99 -14.26 4.90 6.24
C GLY A 99 -12.76 5.16 6.45
N LEU A 100 -11.87 4.30 5.94
CA LEU A 100 -10.44 4.63 5.90
C LEU A 100 -10.15 5.67 4.81
N ASN A 101 -9.04 6.38 4.96
CA ASN A 101 -8.59 7.37 3.98
C ASN A 101 -7.22 6.97 3.40
N LEU A 102 -7.10 6.95 2.07
CA LEU A 102 -5.87 6.47 1.40
C LEU A 102 -4.63 7.30 1.73
N PHE A 103 -4.79 8.57 2.08
CA PHE A 103 -3.70 9.46 2.44
C PHE A 103 -3.31 9.35 3.93
N ASN A 104 -4.30 9.09 4.80
CA ASN A 104 -4.12 9.12 6.25
C ASN A 104 -3.96 7.71 6.83
N ASN A 105 -2.71 7.23 6.90
CA ASN A 105 -2.33 5.95 7.55
C ASN A 105 -3.01 4.68 6.99
N PHE A 106 -3.65 4.73 5.82
CA PHE A 106 -4.38 3.61 5.22
C PHE A 106 -3.69 2.26 5.35
N ARG A 107 -2.42 2.17 4.93
CA ARG A 107 -1.65 0.92 4.93
C ARG A 107 -1.56 0.30 6.33
N ARG A 108 -1.30 1.14 7.33
CA ARG A 108 -1.16 0.71 8.72
C ARG A 108 -2.52 0.26 9.27
N ASP A 109 -3.55 1.04 9.02
CA ASP A 109 -4.86 0.81 9.59
C ASP A 109 -5.55 -0.40 8.93
N ALA A 110 -5.40 -0.56 7.60
CA ALA A 110 -5.82 -1.77 6.87
C ALA A 110 -5.07 -3.02 7.38
N ALA A 111 -3.75 -2.95 7.54
CA ALA A 111 -2.96 -4.06 8.07
C ALA A 111 -3.38 -4.45 9.50
N ARG A 112 -3.79 -3.48 10.33
CA ARG A 112 -4.30 -3.73 11.68
C ARG A 112 -5.67 -4.41 11.65
N LEU A 113 -6.60 -3.91 10.84
CA LEU A 113 -7.98 -4.40 10.78
C LEU A 113 -8.08 -5.80 10.18
N LEU A 114 -7.20 -6.11 9.21
CA LEU A 114 -7.22 -7.36 8.44
C LEU A 114 -6.08 -8.31 8.85
N ALA A 115 -5.53 -8.14 10.05
CA ALA A 115 -4.45 -8.96 10.57
C ALA A 115 -4.89 -10.39 10.90
N GLY A 116 -3.92 -11.30 10.98
CA GLY A 116 -4.16 -12.68 11.39
C GLY A 116 -5.09 -13.41 10.43
N THR A 117 -6.19 -13.96 10.95
CA THR A 117 -7.18 -14.72 10.18
C THR A 117 -8.40 -13.87 9.77
N ALA A 118 -8.42 -12.57 10.08
CA ALA A 118 -9.52 -11.69 9.72
C ALA A 118 -9.54 -11.43 8.20
N GLY A 119 -8.37 -11.14 7.61
CA GLY A 119 -8.15 -11.15 6.17
C GLY A 119 -7.31 -12.36 5.74
N CYS A 120 -7.05 -12.49 4.44
CA CYS A 120 -6.01 -13.39 3.96
C CYS A 120 -4.77 -12.58 3.58
N THR A 121 -3.58 -13.15 3.81
CA THR A 121 -2.30 -12.47 3.54
C THR A 121 -2.23 -11.93 2.10
N HIS A 122 -2.68 -12.74 1.13
CA HIS A 122 -2.60 -12.42 -0.29
C HIS A 122 -3.48 -11.21 -0.67
N LEU A 123 -4.73 -11.17 -0.23
CA LEU A 123 -5.65 -10.08 -0.59
C LEU A 123 -5.33 -8.81 0.22
N THR A 124 -4.87 -8.94 1.47
CA THR A 124 -4.40 -7.79 2.28
C THR A 124 -3.16 -7.11 1.70
N GLU A 125 -2.31 -7.83 0.95
CA GLU A 125 -1.17 -7.24 0.24
C GLU A 125 -1.61 -6.20 -0.79
N LEU A 126 -2.76 -6.39 -1.44
CA LEU A 126 -3.30 -5.42 -2.39
C LEU A 126 -3.51 -4.05 -1.76
N CYS A 127 -3.87 -3.98 -0.46
CA CYS A 127 -4.04 -2.71 0.24
C CYS A 127 -2.77 -1.83 0.25
N ALA A 128 -1.57 -2.42 0.10
CA ALA A 128 -0.32 -1.67 0.15
C ALA A 128 -0.13 -0.75 -1.07
N LEU A 129 -0.69 -1.10 -2.23
CA LEU A 129 -0.50 -0.34 -3.47
C LEU A 129 -1.63 0.65 -3.78
N LEU A 130 -2.83 0.43 -3.22
CA LEU A 130 -4.02 1.24 -3.51
C LEU A 130 -3.78 2.75 -3.32
N PRO A 131 -3.13 3.23 -2.24
CA PRO A 131 -2.92 4.66 -2.06
C PRO A 131 -2.13 5.31 -3.19
N THR A 132 -1.05 4.67 -3.63
CA THR A 132 -0.18 5.23 -4.67
C THR A 132 -0.83 5.15 -6.05
N ALA A 133 -1.53 4.06 -6.36
CA ALA A 133 -2.26 3.93 -7.62
C ALA A 133 -3.36 4.99 -7.73
N ALA A 134 -4.16 5.17 -6.67
CA ALA A 134 -5.20 6.20 -6.62
C ALA A 134 -4.61 7.62 -6.74
N ILE A 135 -3.60 7.95 -5.95
CA ILE A 135 -2.97 9.28 -5.97
C ILE A 135 -2.38 9.61 -7.34
N GLN A 136 -1.80 8.62 -8.03
CA GLN A 136 -1.27 8.81 -9.38
C GLN A 136 -2.37 9.00 -10.42
N ALA A 137 -3.49 8.29 -10.30
CA ALA A 137 -4.66 8.51 -11.15
C ALA A 137 -5.28 9.91 -10.94
N PHE A 138 -5.28 10.42 -9.71
CA PHE A 138 -5.78 11.77 -9.39
C PHE A 138 -4.87 12.90 -9.90
N ALA A 139 -3.59 12.61 -10.15
CA ALA A 139 -2.61 13.61 -10.53
C ALA A 139 -2.82 14.07 -11.98
N GLY A 140 -3.31 15.29 -12.17
CA GLY A 140 -3.62 15.88 -13.47
C GLY A 140 -5.12 16.05 -13.72
N ASP A 141 -5.93 15.11 -13.26
CA ASP A 141 -7.40 15.14 -13.44
C ASP A 141 -8.11 15.85 -12.29
N VAL A 142 -7.78 15.50 -11.04
CA VAL A 142 -8.41 16.08 -9.85
C VAL A 142 -7.52 17.14 -9.21
N TRP A 143 -6.20 16.93 -9.23
CA TRP A 143 -5.23 17.92 -8.76
C TRP A 143 -4.46 18.53 -9.92
N ASN A 144 -4.55 19.85 -10.04
CA ASN A 144 -3.77 20.63 -11.01
C ASN A 144 -2.27 20.47 -10.74
N THR A 145 -1.57 19.74 -11.59
CA THR A 145 -0.11 19.54 -11.54
C THR A 145 0.65 20.68 -12.25
N ASN A 146 -0.03 21.45 -13.10
CA ASN A 146 0.52 22.49 -13.98
C ASN A 146 0.63 23.89 -13.33
N GLY A 147 0.90 23.98 -12.03
CA GLY A 147 1.06 25.27 -11.32
C GLY A 147 2.35 26.06 -11.66
N GLY A 148 2.87 25.95 -12.89
CA GLY A 148 4.21 26.43 -13.25
C GLY A 148 4.39 27.00 -14.67
N THR A 149 3.42 26.94 -15.57
CA THR A 149 3.59 27.50 -16.94
C THR A 149 2.71 28.73 -17.14
N PRO A 150 3.27 29.95 -17.21
CA PRO A 150 2.52 31.10 -17.71
C PRO A 150 2.28 30.87 -19.22
N GLY A 151 1.05 30.52 -19.61
CA GLY A 151 0.62 30.66 -21.02
C GLY A 151 -0.09 29.48 -21.70
N ALA A 152 -0.38 28.36 -21.03
CA ALA A 152 -1.10 27.24 -21.67
C ALA A 152 -2.50 27.01 -21.06
N ALA A 153 -3.36 28.02 -21.13
CA ALA A 153 -4.79 27.81 -20.98
C ALA A 153 -5.38 27.47 -22.36
N THR A 154 -5.60 26.18 -22.63
CA THR A 154 -6.54 25.75 -23.67
C THR A 154 -7.55 24.79 -23.05
N SER A 155 -8.71 25.37 -22.77
CA SER A 155 -10.08 24.84 -22.72
C SER A 155 -10.32 23.33 -22.73
N SER A 156 -11.02 22.81 -21.72
CA SER A 156 -12.45 22.42 -21.83
C SER A 156 -12.96 21.81 -20.52
N GLY A 157 -14.15 22.23 -20.07
CA GLY A 157 -14.86 21.63 -18.93
C GLY A 157 -15.54 22.67 -18.03
N ASN A 158 -16.72 23.13 -18.44
CA ASN A 158 -17.60 24.00 -17.67
C ASN A 158 -18.15 23.27 -16.43
N ASP A 159 -17.77 23.66 -15.22
CA ASP A 159 -18.68 23.58 -14.07
C ASP A 159 -18.57 24.84 -13.22
N SER A 160 -19.75 25.41 -12.98
CA SER A 160 -19.94 26.70 -12.33
C SER A 160 -20.39 26.45 -10.91
N SER A 161 -19.43 26.32 -10.00
CA SER A 161 -19.64 26.62 -8.59
C SER A 161 -18.66 27.72 -8.19
N GLN A 162 -19.23 28.91 -8.08
CA GLN A 162 -18.60 30.14 -7.63
C GLN A 162 -18.01 29.94 -6.22
N SER A 163 -16.71 29.69 -6.14
CA SER A 163 -15.91 29.87 -4.91
C SER A 163 -14.94 31.02 -5.13
N THR A 164 -15.31 32.19 -4.62
CA THR A 164 -14.41 33.31 -4.42
C THR A 164 -13.42 32.96 -3.30
N ASP A 165 -12.35 32.24 -3.65
CA ASP A 165 -11.18 32.07 -2.79
C ASP A 165 -9.97 32.64 -3.53
N GLU A 166 -9.80 33.96 -3.41
CA GLU A 166 -8.45 34.51 -3.29
C GLU A 166 -7.76 33.75 -2.15
N HIS A 167 -6.65 33.06 -2.46
CA HIS A 167 -5.65 32.40 -1.58
C HIS A 167 -5.41 30.91 -1.90
N SER A 168 -4.53 30.62 -2.87
CA SER A 168 -3.33 29.78 -2.62
C SER A 168 -2.42 29.66 -3.85
N ASN A 169 -1.91 30.76 -4.38
CA ASN A 169 -0.83 30.66 -5.37
C ASN A 169 0.53 30.33 -4.71
N ASP A 170 0.60 30.20 -3.38
CA ASP A 170 1.84 30.04 -2.60
C ASP A 170 2.21 28.60 -2.20
N LYS A 171 1.41 27.61 -2.59
CA LYS A 171 1.69 26.19 -2.32
C LYS A 171 2.24 25.48 -3.55
N PRO A 172 3.33 24.71 -3.43
CA PRO A 172 3.87 23.95 -4.56
C PRO A 172 2.86 22.88 -5.04
N PRO A 173 2.89 22.50 -6.34
CA PRO A 173 2.17 21.34 -6.84
C PRO A 173 2.42 20.10 -5.97
N PHE A 174 1.38 19.30 -5.74
CA PHE A 174 1.39 18.26 -4.71
C PHE A 174 2.53 17.23 -4.89
N GLN A 175 2.93 16.98 -6.13
CA GLN A 175 3.96 16.01 -6.49
C GLN A 175 5.39 16.44 -6.11
N LEU A 176 5.64 17.74 -5.90
CA LEU A 176 6.97 18.24 -5.55
C LEU A 176 7.36 17.85 -4.12
N GLY A 177 8.60 17.41 -3.94
CA GLY A 177 9.15 16.93 -2.67
C GLY A 177 8.70 15.51 -2.27
N ARG A 178 7.91 14.81 -3.11
CA ARG A 178 7.35 13.49 -2.80
C ARG A 178 7.95 12.31 -3.57
N CYS A 179 8.78 12.58 -4.58
CA CYS A 179 9.57 11.56 -5.24
C CYS A 179 11.01 12.06 -5.45
N HIS A 180 11.93 11.13 -5.73
CA HIS A 180 13.34 11.45 -5.87
C HIS A 180 13.60 12.47 -6.99
N ALA A 181 12.96 12.30 -8.15
CA ALA A 181 13.13 13.21 -9.28
C ALA A 181 12.58 14.62 -9.01
N LEU A 182 11.48 14.74 -8.25
CA LEU A 182 10.80 16.01 -7.97
C LEU A 182 11.21 16.63 -6.64
N ARG A 183 12.42 16.35 -6.14
CA ARG A 183 12.96 17.00 -4.94
C ARG A 183 13.15 18.50 -5.19
N PHE A 184 12.84 19.36 -4.23
CA PHE A 184 12.85 20.82 -4.43
C PHE A 184 14.22 21.40 -4.82
N ASP A 185 15.31 20.72 -4.50
CA ASP A 185 16.70 21.04 -4.86
C ASP A 185 17.22 20.17 -6.04
N GLY A 186 16.34 19.48 -6.77
CA GLY A 186 16.69 18.59 -7.88
C GLY A 186 16.64 19.26 -9.25
N GLU A 187 17.40 18.74 -10.20
CA GLU A 187 17.50 19.26 -11.58
C GLU A 187 16.14 19.33 -12.29
N ALA A 188 15.27 18.33 -12.09
CA ALA A 188 13.94 18.34 -12.71
C ALA A 188 13.06 19.48 -12.17
N VAL A 189 13.16 19.81 -10.88
CA VAL A 189 12.44 20.96 -10.32
C VAL A 189 13.06 22.27 -10.82
N GLN A 190 14.39 22.35 -10.90
CA GLN A 190 15.08 23.52 -11.45
C GLN A 190 14.65 23.80 -12.90
N GLN A 191 14.56 22.76 -13.73
CA GLN A 191 14.24 22.88 -15.15
C GLN A 191 12.74 23.09 -15.40
N PHE A 192 11.87 22.27 -14.79
CA PHE A 192 10.45 22.22 -15.13
C PHE A 192 9.55 22.98 -14.15
N TYR A 193 10.03 23.30 -12.95
CA TYR A 193 9.28 24.01 -11.90
C TYR A 193 10.14 25.08 -11.20
N PRO A 194 10.85 25.97 -11.93
CA PRO A 194 11.88 26.85 -11.39
C PRO A 194 11.41 27.74 -10.24
N ARG A 195 10.11 28.11 -10.22
CA ARG A 195 9.48 28.87 -9.14
C ARG A 195 9.60 28.19 -7.77
N TRP A 196 9.64 26.87 -7.74
CA TRP A 196 9.64 26.06 -6.51
C TRP A 196 11.03 25.53 -6.16
N TYR A 197 12.05 25.80 -6.99
CA TYR A 197 13.41 25.32 -6.76
C TYR A 197 14.02 25.94 -5.49
N GLY A 198 14.72 25.11 -4.71
CA GLY A 198 15.37 25.53 -3.46
C GLY A 198 14.40 25.77 -2.28
N ARG A 199 13.09 25.51 -2.45
CA ARG A 199 12.14 25.55 -1.33
C ARG A 199 12.52 24.48 -0.30
N ALA A 200 12.71 24.89 0.95
CA ALA A 200 12.99 23.95 2.03
C ALA A 200 11.88 22.87 2.07
N PRO A 201 12.21 21.57 2.06
CA PRO A 201 11.21 20.53 2.16
C PRO A 201 10.40 20.75 3.45
N TYR A 202 9.08 20.58 3.37
CA TYR A 202 8.23 20.55 4.56
C TYR A 202 8.76 19.43 5.46
N THR A 203 9.54 19.79 6.49
CA THR A 203 9.84 18.88 7.58
C THR A 203 8.50 18.66 8.27
N ALA A 204 7.83 17.55 7.93
CA ALA A 204 6.74 17.07 8.74
C ALA A 204 7.27 17.00 10.17
N ASP A 205 6.67 17.80 11.04
CA ASP A 205 7.01 17.96 12.44
C ASP A 205 6.98 16.57 13.11
N ARG A 206 8.13 15.89 13.08
CA ARG A 206 8.36 14.56 13.66
C ARG A 206 9.11 14.66 14.99
N THR A 207 9.25 15.88 15.51
CA THR A 207 10.06 16.20 16.69
C THR A 207 9.19 16.76 17.82
N ALA A 208 8.08 16.09 18.13
CA ALA A 208 7.32 16.38 19.34
C ALA A 208 6.54 15.15 19.87
N SER A 209 7.18 13.98 19.99
CA SER A 209 6.63 12.89 20.82
C SER A 209 7.67 11.91 21.38
N SER A 210 8.96 12.22 21.32
CA SER A 210 10.02 11.42 21.97
C SER A 210 10.74 12.28 22.99
N GLY A 211 10.06 12.60 24.08
CA GLY A 211 10.58 13.49 25.11
C GLY A 211 9.84 13.39 26.43
N ASN A 212 9.49 12.18 26.87
CA ASN A 212 9.20 11.94 28.29
C ASN A 212 9.24 10.46 28.66
N ALA A 213 10.43 9.86 28.62
CA ALA A 213 10.67 8.55 29.24
C ALA A 213 12.16 8.35 29.55
N ALA A 214 12.76 9.26 30.34
CA ALA A 214 14.06 8.99 30.97
C ALA A 214 14.32 9.96 32.13
N ALA A 215 13.71 9.69 33.29
CA ALA A 215 14.26 10.13 34.59
C ALA A 215 13.54 9.41 35.74
N ARG A 216 14.10 8.27 36.20
CA ARG A 216 14.29 8.04 37.64
C ARG A 216 15.33 6.95 37.89
N GLN A 217 16.46 7.43 38.41
CA GLN A 217 17.59 6.69 38.94
C GLN A 217 17.23 5.93 40.22
N THR A 218 17.68 4.67 40.27
CA THR A 218 18.40 3.97 41.35
C THR A 218 18.17 4.34 42.82
N GLY A 219 17.82 3.32 43.61
CA GLY A 219 18.08 3.23 45.05
C GLY A 219 18.14 1.76 45.48
N GLU A 220 19.31 1.33 45.92
CA GLU A 220 19.62 -0.01 46.47
C GLU A 220 18.95 -0.28 47.83
N GLY A 221 18.72 -1.56 48.13
CA GLY A 221 18.79 -2.09 49.50
C GLY A 221 17.73 -3.14 49.88
N GLY A 222 18.16 -4.37 50.19
CA GLY A 222 17.52 -5.19 51.25
C GLY A 222 16.87 -6.53 50.89
N ASN A 223 17.71 -7.55 50.65
CA ASN A 223 17.65 -8.95 51.12
C ASN A 223 16.34 -9.56 51.70
N ALA A 224 15.86 -10.69 51.13
CA ALA A 224 15.44 -11.91 51.87
C ALA A 224 14.94 -13.06 50.95
N SER A 225 15.71 -14.17 50.97
CA SER A 225 15.35 -15.59 50.93
C SER A 225 13.97 -16.08 50.44
N GLY A 226 13.96 -17.08 49.55
CA GLY A 226 12.78 -17.94 49.34
C GLY A 226 12.85 -18.93 48.16
N MET A 227 13.54 -20.05 48.37
CA MET A 227 13.48 -21.38 47.72
C MET A 227 12.46 -21.74 46.61
N ASN A 228 13.01 -22.53 45.66
CA ASN A 228 12.48 -23.71 44.96
C ASN A 228 11.64 -23.58 43.67
N GLY A 229 12.23 -24.12 42.58
CA GLY A 229 11.73 -25.38 42.01
C GLY A 229 11.31 -25.38 40.54
N SER A 230 12.11 -26.06 39.71
CA SER A 230 11.75 -26.82 38.49
C SER A 230 11.14 -26.03 37.31
N GLY A 231 11.77 -25.91 36.13
CA GLY A 231 12.36 -26.98 35.33
C GLY A 231 11.30 -27.51 34.35
N ASN A 232 11.28 -26.99 33.12
CA ASN A 232 10.78 -27.70 31.94
C ASN A 232 11.25 -27.01 30.64
N ASP A 233 12.26 -27.63 30.03
CA ASP A 233 12.60 -27.48 28.62
C ASP A 233 11.57 -28.22 27.76
N VAL A 234 11.08 -27.57 26.70
CA VAL A 234 10.41 -28.28 25.58
C VAL A 234 10.98 -27.79 24.25
N GLN A 235 11.88 -28.65 23.77
CA GLN A 235 12.41 -28.93 22.44
C GLN A 235 11.87 -28.17 21.21
N SER A 236 12.83 -27.63 20.46
CA SER A 236 12.77 -27.29 19.04
C SER A 236 12.63 -28.54 18.17
N ASN A 237 11.63 -28.58 17.28
CA ASN A 237 11.57 -29.55 16.18
C ASN A 237 11.98 -28.89 14.85
N SER A 238 13.24 -29.12 14.48
CA SER A 238 13.74 -29.01 13.12
C SER A 238 13.46 -30.33 12.39
N GLN A 239 12.68 -30.30 11.30
CA GLN A 239 12.66 -31.40 10.34
C GLN A 239 13.11 -30.90 8.96
N THR A 240 14.37 -31.24 8.69
CA THR A 240 14.98 -31.43 7.38
C THR A 240 14.39 -32.68 6.72
N GLU A 241 13.93 -32.56 5.48
CA GLU A 241 13.88 -33.68 4.55
C GLU A 241 14.54 -33.27 3.23
N GLY A 242 15.74 -33.80 3.03
CA GLY A 242 16.30 -34.04 1.71
C GLY A 242 16.29 -35.55 1.46
N ASN A 243 16.03 -35.94 0.21
CA ASN A 243 16.61 -37.09 -0.53
C ASN A 243 15.83 -37.26 -1.85
N HIS A 244 16.49 -37.07 -2.99
CA HIS A 244 17.11 -38.11 -3.84
C HIS A 244 16.11 -38.95 -4.64
N ALA A 245 15.90 -38.56 -5.90
CA ALA A 245 16.39 -39.25 -7.10
C ALA A 245 16.36 -38.28 -8.29
#